data_AF-A0A6B3LWV0-F1
#
_entry.id   AF-A0A6B3LWV0-F1
#
_cell.length_a   1.000
_cell.length_b   1.000
_cell.length_c   1.000
_cell.angle_alpha   90.00
_cell.angle_beta   90.00
_cell.angle_gamma   90.00
#
_symmetry.space_group_name_H-M   'P 1'
#
loop_
_entity.id
_entity.type
_entity.pdbx_description
1 polymer ?
#
loop_
_entity_poly.entity_id
_entity_poly.type
_entity_poly.pdbx_seq_one_letter_code
_entity_poly.pdbx_strand_id
1 'polypeptide(L)'
;MNKYDEGELNKLNLMVVALYCRYRKREDSWLSGFWARSVVGVAIVFLLLTLLEVGLVLYGHASLRTFITDAYLIVFFILWGISTFCVYKLSIPNDLLYKIYLPEEDYVKGNIIAFLFLFTALSICVSVMFYTDNM
;
A
#
# COMPACT_ATOMS: atom_id res chain seq x y z
N MET A 1 -21.67 22.02 6.80
CA MET A 1 -20.67 22.33 5.75
C MET A 1 -19.52 21.37 5.96
N ASN A 2 -19.40 20.41 5.08
CA ASN A 2 -18.54 19.24 5.24
C ASN A 2 -17.19 19.63 4.62
N LYS A 3 -16.04 19.28 5.21
CA LYS A 3 -14.68 19.73 4.83
C LYS A 3 -14.21 19.38 3.39
N TYR A 4 -15.14 19.03 2.51
CA TYR A 4 -14.96 18.59 1.13
C TYR A 4 -15.04 19.73 0.10
N ASP A 5 -15.45 20.94 0.51
CA ASP A 5 -15.66 22.05 -0.43
C ASP A 5 -14.37 22.78 -0.88
N GLU A 6 -13.20 22.54 -0.25
CA GLU A 6 -12.02 23.39 -0.51
C GLU A 6 -10.67 22.67 -0.71
N GLY A 7 -10.61 21.34 -0.81
CA GLY A 7 -9.31 20.68 -0.98
C GLY A 7 -9.39 19.31 -1.63
N GLU A 8 -8.78 19.19 -2.81
CA GLU A 8 -8.55 17.93 -3.50
C GLU A 8 -8.16 16.82 -2.51
N LEU A 9 -8.88 15.70 -2.52
CA LEU A 9 -8.44 14.52 -1.78
C LEU A 9 -7.02 14.18 -2.23
N ASN A 10 -6.06 14.21 -1.30
CA ASN A 10 -4.72 13.68 -1.54
C ASN A 10 -4.84 12.27 -2.15
N LYS A 11 -4.01 11.94 -3.15
CA LYS A 11 -4.03 10.65 -3.86
C LYS A 11 -4.06 9.45 -2.91
N LEU A 12 -3.36 9.53 -1.78
CA LEU A 12 -3.42 8.50 -0.73
C LEU A 12 -4.84 8.32 -0.16
N ASN A 13 -5.49 9.43 0.19
CA ASN A 13 -6.85 9.42 0.71
C ASN A 13 -7.84 8.95 -0.36
N LEU A 14 -7.65 9.36 -1.62
CA LEU A 14 -8.51 8.93 -2.72
C LEU A 14 -8.46 7.41 -2.92
N MET A 15 -7.26 6.82 -2.89
CA MET A 15 -7.09 5.37 -2.94
C MET A 15 -7.78 4.67 -1.76
N VAL A 16 -7.52 5.13 -0.53
CA VAL A 16 -8.07 4.51 0.69
C VAL A 16 -9.60 4.60 0.74
N VAL A 17 -10.18 5.75 0.40
CA VAL A 17 -11.64 5.92 0.39
C VAL A 17 -12.30 5.10 -0.72
N ALA A 18 -11.71 5.06 -1.92
CA ALA A 18 -12.25 4.26 -3.02
C ALA A 18 -12.22 2.75 -2.70
N LEU A 19 -11.11 2.25 -2.13
CA LEU A 19 -10.99 0.87 -1.66
C LEU A 19 -11.95 0.59 -0.50
N TYR A 20 -12.09 1.51 0.44
CA TYR A 20 -13.05 1.39 1.54
C TYR A 20 -14.49 1.25 1.03
N CYS A 21 -14.92 2.11 0.10
CA CYS A 21 -16.24 2.02 -0.52
C CYS A 21 -16.43 0.69 -1.27
N ARG A 22 -15.36 0.14 -1.85
CA ARG A 22 -15.37 -1.18 -2.50
C ARG A 22 -15.58 -2.30 -1.47
N TYR A 23 -14.87 -2.28 -0.35
CA TYR A 23 -14.93 -3.34 0.69
C TYR A 23 -16.18 -3.26 1.56
N ARG A 24 -16.69 -2.06 1.85
CA ARG A 24 -17.92 -1.82 2.63
C ARG A 24 -19.15 -2.54 2.06
N LYS A 25 -19.17 -2.83 0.75
CA LYS A 25 -20.27 -3.59 0.13
C LYS A 25 -20.30 -5.07 0.58
N ARG A 26 -19.26 -5.56 1.25
CA ARG A 26 -19.08 -6.98 1.60
C ARG A 26 -18.82 -7.24 3.09
N GLU A 27 -18.34 -6.25 3.84
CA GLU A 27 -17.83 -6.44 5.21
C GLU A 27 -18.26 -5.31 6.17
N ASP A 28 -18.06 -5.53 7.47
CA ASP A 28 -18.22 -4.51 8.51
C ASP A 28 -17.37 -3.26 8.21
N SER A 29 -17.86 -2.09 8.66
CA SER A 29 -17.25 -0.78 8.37
C SER A 29 -15.81 -0.66 8.90
N TRP A 30 -15.50 -1.24 10.05
CA TRP A 30 -14.14 -1.18 10.61
C TRP A 30 -13.15 -2.07 9.83
N LEU A 31 -13.59 -3.27 9.45
CA LEU A 31 -12.77 -4.26 8.74
C LEU A 31 -12.47 -3.79 7.31
N SER A 32 -13.47 -3.21 6.65
CA SER A 32 -13.32 -2.57 5.34
C SER A 32 -12.25 -1.47 5.34
N GLY A 33 -12.21 -0.68 6.42
CA GLY A 33 -11.21 0.38 6.61
C GLY A 33 -9.81 -0.17 6.87
N PHE A 34 -9.70 -1.29 7.57
CA PHE A 34 -8.44 -2.01 7.73
C PHE A 34 -7.93 -2.50 6.37
N TRP A 35 -8.73 -3.29 5.63
CA TRP A 35 -8.32 -3.85 4.34
C TRP A 35 -7.96 -2.80 3.29
N ALA A 36 -8.73 -1.70 3.22
CA ALA A 36 -8.42 -0.59 2.32
C ALA A 36 -7.00 -0.04 2.51
N ARG A 37 -6.57 0.06 3.77
CA ARG A 37 -5.23 0.55 4.11
C ARG A 37 -4.18 -0.54 3.98
N SER A 38 -4.53 -1.79 4.31
CA SER A 38 -3.63 -2.94 4.16
C SER A 38 -3.21 -3.13 2.70
N VAL A 39 -4.09 -2.93 1.73
CA VAL A 39 -3.74 -3.05 0.30
C VAL A 39 -2.71 -2.00 -0.13
N VAL A 40 -2.90 -0.75 0.28
CA VAL A 40 -1.91 0.31 0.02
C VAL A 40 -0.61 0.02 0.78
N GLY A 41 -0.71 -0.49 2.02
CA GLY A 41 0.42 -0.95 2.81
C GLY A 41 1.25 -2.02 2.11
N VAL A 42 0.60 -3.04 1.51
CA VAL A 42 1.29 -4.10 0.73
C VAL A 42 2.06 -3.51 -0.45
N ALA A 43 1.48 -2.56 -1.19
CA ALA A 43 2.19 -1.90 -2.29
C ALA A 43 3.45 -1.17 -1.81
N ILE A 44 3.39 -0.51 -0.65
CA ILE A 44 4.56 0.12 -0.03
C ILE A 44 5.60 -0.92 0.37
N VAL A 45 5.19 -2.08 0.91
CA VAL A 45 6.12 -3.17 1.27
C VAL A 45 6.90 -3.65 0.05
N PHE A 46 6.24 -3.87 -1.09
CA PHE A 46 6.96 -4.26 -2.32
C PHE A 46 8.01 -3.23 -2.74
N LEU A 47 7.71 -1.93 -2.62
CA LEU A 47 8.70 -0.89 -2.92
C LEU A 47 9.84 -0.87 -1.90
N LEU A 48 9.57 -1.06 -0.62
CA LEU A 48 10.59 -1.12 0.43
C LEU A 48 11.51 -2.33 0.25
N LEU A 49 10.96 -3.50 -0.10
CA LEU A 49 11.73 -4.70 -0.40
C LEU A 49 12.58 -4.53 -1.65
N THR A 50 12.04 -3.90 -2.70
CA THR A 50 12.82 -3.51 -3.88
C THR A 50 14.01 -2.63 -3.49
N LEU A 51 13.77 -1.57 -2.70
CA LEU A 51 14.83 -0.64 -2.28
C LEU A 51 15.89 -1.34 -1.41
N LEU A 52 15.46 -2.26 -0.54
CA LEU A 52 16.35 -3.08 0.27
C LEU A 52 17.23 -3.96 -0.61
N GLU A 53 16.65 -4.67 -1.58
CA GLU A 53 17.37 -5.55 -2.50
C GLU A 53 18.41 -4.78 -3.32
N VAL A 54 18.01 -3.66 -3.94
CA VAL A 54 18.93 -2.78 -4.70
C VAL A 54 20.04 -2.26 -3.79
N GLY A 55 19.71 -1.84 -2.57
CA GLY A 55 20.69 -1.39 -1.58
C GLY A 55 21.71 -2.49 -1.27
N LEU A 56 21.25 -3.70 -0.95
CA LEU A 56 22.13 -4.83 -0.60
C LEU A 56 23.09 -5.19 -1.74
N VAL A 57 22.60 -5.16 -2.98
CA VAL A 57 23.42 -5.41 -4.18
C VAL A 57 24.48 -4.33 -4.37
N LEU A 58 24.11 -3.05 -4.26
CA LEU A 58 25.05 -1.93 -4.42
C LEU A 58 26.15 -1.91 -3.35
N TYR A 59 25.84 -2.33 -2.12
CA TYR A 59 26.82 -2.38 -1.03
C TYR A 59 27.55 -3.72 -0.91
N GLY A 60 27.24 -4.71 -1.75
CA GLY A 60 27.92 -6.01 -1.79
C GLY A 60 27.70 -6.88 -0.54
N HIS A 61 26.61 -6.70 0.19
CA HIS A 61 26.33 -7.44 1.44
C HIS A 61 25.63 -8.78 1.17
N ALA A 62 26.36 -9.75 0.61
CA ALA A 62 25.83 -11.07 0.25
C ALA A 62 25.28 -11.87 1.46
N SER A 63 25.95 -11.82 2.62
CA SER A 63 25.51 -12.53 3.82
C SER A 63 24.20 -11.99 4.40
N LEU A 64 24.00 -10.67 4.35
CA LEU A 64 22.79 -10.02 4.80
C LEU A 64 21.61 -10.30 3.84
N ARG A 65 21.89 -10.38 2.54
CA ARG A 65 20.93 -10.80 1.51
C ARG A 65 20.39 -12.20 1.82
N THR A 66 21.26 -13.19 2.02
CA THR A 66 20.83 -14.57 2.35
C THR A 66 20.01 -14.62 3.63
N PHE A 67 20.42 -13.92 4.69
CA PHE A 67 19.64 -13.86 5.94
C PHE A 67 18.23 -13.27 5.72
N ILE A 68 18.12 -12.20 4.94
CA ILE A 68 16.83 -11.57 4.64
C ILE A 68 15.97 -12.49 3.77
N THR A 69 16.55 -13.21 2.81
CA THR A 69 15.85 -14.20 1.99
C THR A 69 15.30 -15.35 2.84
N ASP A 70 16.09 -15.86 3.80
CA ASP A 70 15.66 -16.93 4.71
C ASP A 70 14.56 -16.45 5.68
N ALA A 71 14.62 -15.18 6.10
CA ALA A 71 13.63 -14.55 6.97
C ALA A 71 12.54 -13.77 6.20
N TYR A 72 12.41 -13.96 4.89
CA TYR A 72 11.69 -13.04 4.01
C TYR A 72 10.22 -12.84 4.38
N LEU A 73 9.53 -13.92 4.77
CA LEU A 73 8.14 -13.85 5.23
C LEU A 73 8.01 -13.01 6.51
N ILE A 74 8.94 -13.17 7.46
CA ILE A 74 8.92 -12.43 8.72
C ILE A 74 9.17 -10.94 8.44
N VAL A 75 10.18 -10.63 7.62
CA VAL A 75 10.49 -9.26 7.19
C VAL A 75 9.27 -8.64 6.48
N PHE A 76 8.63 -9.39 5.58
CA PHE A 76 7.42 -8.95 4.89
C PHE A 76 6.30 -8.60 5.87
N PHE A 77 5.98 -9.45 6.85
CA PHE A 77 4.91 -9.19 7.82
C PHE A 77 5.22 -8.00 8.73
N ILE A 78 6.48 -7.82 9.14
CA ILE A 78 6.91 -6.67 9.95
C ILE A 78 6.75 -5.38 9.14
N LEU A 79 7.27 -5.34 7.91
CA LEU A 79 7.14 -4.19 7.03
C LEU A 79 5.66 -3.91 6.71
N TRP A 80 4.85 -4.94 6.49
CA TRP A 80 3.43 -4.80 6.23
C TRP A 80 2.68 -4.18 7.40
N GLY A 81 2.95 -4.62 8.63
CA GLY A 81 2.37 -4.02 9.84
C GLY A 81 2.74 -2.54 9.97
N ILE A 82 4.02 -2.21 9.80
CA ILE A 82 4.53 -0.83 9.87
C ILE A 82 3.92 0.03 8.77
N SER A 83 3.94 -0.42 7.51
CA SER A 83 3.41 0.32 6.37
C SER A 83 1.90 0.53 6.50
N THR A 84 1.15 -0.49 6.92
CA THR A 84 -0.30 -0.37 7.16
C THR A 84 -0.60 0.62 8.28
N PHE A 85 0.19 0.60 9.36
CA PHE A 85 0.06 1.57 10.46
C PHE A 85 0.39 3.00 10.00
N CYS A 86 1.44 3.19 9.19
CA CYS A 86 1.77 4.49 8.61
C CYS A 86 0.65 5.00 7.71
N VAL A 87 0.10 4.15 6.83
CA VAL A 87 -1.07 4.51 6.01
C VAL A 87 -2.26 4.88 6.89
N TYR A 88 -2.51 4.14 7.97
CA TYR A 88 -3.57 4.49 8.93
C TYR A 88 -3.36 5.86 9.58
N LYS A 89 -2.13 6.20 9.99
CA LYS A 89 -1.82 7.50 10.59
C LYS A 89 -1.88 8.67 9.60
N LEU A 90 -1.53 8.44 8.34
CA LEU A 90 -1.46 9.48 7.30
C LEU A 90 -2.75 9.63 6.49
N SER A 91 -3.67 8.67 6.59
CA SER A 91 -4.95 8.71 5.88
C SER A 91 -6.09 9.22 6.76
N ILE A 92 -7.24 9.44 6.12
CA ILE A 92 -8.49 9.85 6.81
C ILE A 92 -8.84 8.84 7.92
N PRO A 93 -9.25 9.31 9.11
CA PRO A 93 -9.62 8.43 10.21
C PRO A 93 -10.96 7.72 9.97
N ASN A 94 -11.17 6.58 10.64
CA ASN A 94 -12.32 5.69 10.41
C ASN A 94 -13.68 6.36 10.65
N ASP A 95 -13.75 7.29 11.60
CA ASP A 95 -14.94 8.05 11.95
C ASP A 95 -15.36 9.06 10.86
N LEU A 96 -14.45 9.45 9.99
CA LEU A 96 -14.75 10.28 8.82
C LEU A 96 -15.02 9.42 7.58
N LEU A 97 -14.36 8.26 7.43
CA LEU A 97 -14.53 7.35 6.29
C LEU A 97 -15.98 6.93 6.01
N TYR A 98 -16.78 6.67 7.04
CA TYR A 98 -18.17 6.25 6.84
C TYR A 98 -19.11 7.38 6.37
N LYS A 99 -18.72 8.63 6.60
CA LYS A 99 -19.48 9.84 6.24
C LYS A 99 -19.16 10.32 4.83
N ILE A 100 -18.13 9.77 4.20
CA ILE A 100 -17.67 10.22 2.89
C ILE A 100 -18.60 9.66 1.82
N TYR A 101 -19.20 10.56 1.06
CA TYR A 101 -19.78 10.25 -0.23
C TYR A 101 -18.71 10.51 -1.29
N LEU A 102 -18.38 9.49 -2.08
CA LEU A 102 -17.42 9.60 -3.17
C LEU A 102 -18.19 9.57 -4.49
N PRO A 103 -18.07 10.61 -5.35
CA PRO A 103 -18.64 10.60 -6.69
C PRO A 103 -18.15 9.39 -7.49
N GLU A 104 -18.96 8.93 -8.46
CA GLU A 104 -18.64 7.72 -9.24
C GLU A 104 -17.31 7.84 -10.01
N GLU A 105 -17.03 9.02 -10.58
CA GLU A 105 -15.78 9.31 -11.28
C GLU A 105 -14.55 9.16 -10.37
N ASP A 106 -14.61 9.75 -9.16
CA ASP A 106 -13.54 9.67 -8.17
C ASP A 106 -13.40 8.25 -7.59
N TYR A 107 -14.50 7.52 -7.45
CA TYR A 107 -14.47 6.12 -7.06
C TYR A 107 -13.74 5.24 -8.08
N VAL A 108 -14.03 5.40 -9.37
CA VAL A 108 -13.36 4.66 -10.44
C VAL A 108 -11.89 5.04 -10.49
N LYS A 109 -11.59 6.34 -10.49
CA LYS A 109 -10.22 6.88 -10.50
C LYS A 109 -9.40 6.39 -9.31
N GLY A 110 -9.94 6.44 -8.09
CA GLY A 110 -9.26 5.99 -6.88
C GLY A 110 -8.95 4.49 -6.90
N ASN A 111 -9.88 3.66 -7.37
CA ASN A 111 -9.65 2.23 -7.56
C ASN A 111 -8.55 1.97 -8.61
N ILE A 112 -8.62 2.63 -9.76
CA ILE A 112 -7.61 2.47 -10.82
C ILE A 112 -6.23 2.84 -10.29
N ILE A 113 -6.09 3.98 -9.61
CA ILE A 113 -4.80 4.41 -9.03
C ILE A 113 -4.30 3.40 -7.99
N ALA A 114 -5.17 2.91 -7.11
CA ALA A 114 -4.78 1.94 -6.08
C ALA A 114 -4.28 0.62 -6.68
N PHE A 115 -5.00 0.07 -7.66
CA PHE A 115 -4.58 -1.16 -8.33
C PHE A 115 -3.34 -0.96 -9.20
N LEU A 116 -3.26 0.14 -9.95
CA LEU A 116 -2.04 0.47 -10.71
C LEU A 116 -0.84 0.59 -9.77
N PHE A 117 -0.97 1.28 -8.64
CA PHE A 117 0.10 1.39 -7.66
C PHE A 117 0.55 0.03 -7.14
N LEU A 118 -0.40 -0.85 -6.78
CA LEU A 118 -0.09 -2.21 -6.35
C LEU A 118 0.60 -3.03 -7.44
N PHE A 119 0.05 -3.05 -8.65
CA PHE A 119 0.61 -3.82 -9.76
C PHE A 119 1.99 -3.30 -10.17
N THR A 120 2.18 -1.99 -10.26
CA THR A 120 3.49 -1.40 -10.56
C THR A 120 4.50 -1.73 -9.47
N ALA A 121 4.14 -1.60 -8.20
CA ALA A 121 5.03 -1.94 -7.09
C ALA A 121 5.44 -3.42 -7.11
N LEU A 122 4.49 -4.33 -7.33
CA LEU A 122 4.74 -5.76 -7.45
C LEU A 122 5.64 -6.07 -8.65
N SER A 123 5.32 -5.54 -9.84
CA SER A 123 6.10 -5.77 -11.06
C SER A 123 7.54 -5.30 -10.90
N ILE A 124 7.76 -4.11 -10.33
CA ILE A 124 9.11 -3.61 -10.05
C ILE A 124 9.85 -4.53 -9.09
N CYS A 125 9.20 -4.96 -8.00
CA CYS A 125 9.80 -5.86 -7.01
C CYS A 125 10.23 -7.18 -7.65
N VAL A 126 9.35 -7.82 -8.43
CA VAL A 126 9.65 -9.09 -9.11
C VAL A 126 10.75 -8.91 -10.15
N SER A 127 10.71 -7.83 -10.95
CA SER A 127 11.75 -7.55 -11.95
C SER A 127 13.12 -7.35 -11.33
N VAL A 128 13.19 -6.62 -10.21
CA VAL A 128 14.46 -6.41 -9.49
C VAL A 128 14.97 -7.72 -8.92
N MET A 129 14.13 -8.49 -8.22
CA MET A 129 14.54 -9.79 -7.67
C MET A 129 15.08 -10.73 -8.75
N PHE A 130 14.37 -10.82 -9.88
CA PHE A 130 14.83 -11.63 -11.01
C PHE A 130 16.16 -11.12 -11.59
N TYR A 131 16.33 -9.81 -11.72
CA TYR A 131 17.58 -9.24 -12.20
C TYR A 131 18.74 -9.58 -11.25
N THR A 132 18.55 -9.41 -9.95
CA THR A 132 19.58 -9.61 -8.92
C THR A 132 19.93 -11.08 -8.68
N ASP A 133 19.06 -12.02 -9.05
CA ASP A 133 19.34 -13.46 -8.98
C ASP A 133 20.17 -13.96 -10.18
N ASN A 134 20.18 -13.22 -11.29
CA ASN A 134 20.92 -13.56 -12.50
C ASN A 134 22.29 -12.83 -12.61
N MET A 135 22.67 -12.03 -11.60
CA MET A 135 23.97 -11.37 -11.49
C MET A 135 24.93 -12.20 -10.63
#